data_AF-A0AAV6WNB0-F1
#
_entry.id   AF-A0AAV6WNB0-F1
#
_cell.length_a   1.000
_cell.length_b   1.000
_cell.length_c   1.000
_cell.angle_alpha   90.00
_cell.angle_beta   90.00
_cell.angle_gamma   90.00
#
_symmetry.space_group_name_H-M   'P 1'
#
loop_
_entity.id
_entity.type
_entity.pdbx_description
1 polymer ?
#
loop_
_entity_poly.entity_id
_entity_poly.type
_entity_poly.pdbx_seq_one_letter_code
_entity_poly.pdbx_strand_id
1 'polypeptide(L)'
;MIDLEIVELVEWNDNEVSLSYSAEIAKWREKEYREKWLSEFNTKYAFPISFPTGFKILPGYKEKSRNWQRLSYMKPYEKMEKVCVRTCGGVERYEKRAMAIMHELLILMVEKMVKLERSAHFRKDLGIEVNLRKLLLKHPKIFYVSTRGNSHMVF
;
A
#
# COMPACT_ATOMS: atom_id res chain seq x y z
N MET A 1 -25.41 -39.49 6.65
CA MET A 1 -24.01 -39.40 7.12
C MET A 1 -23.29 -38.70 5.99
N ILE A 2 -22.86 -37.45 6.19
CA ILE A 2 -22.16 -36.67 5.15
C ILE A 2 -20.67 -36.87 5.42
N ASP A 3 -19.96 -37.44 4.46
CA ASP A 3 -18.52 -37.65 4.52
C ASP A 3 -17.82 -36.29 4.67
N LEU A 4 -17.08 -36.11 5.76
CA LEU A 4 -16.20 -34.97 5.97
C LEU A 4 -14.98 -35.16 5.07
N GLU A 5 -15.04 -34.60 3.86
CA GLU A 5 -13.89 -34.48 2.98
C GLU A 5 -12.88 -33.52 3.64
N ILE A 6 -11.82 -34.08 4.21
CA ILE A 6 -10.76 -33.33 4.88
C ILE A 6 -9.93 -32.66 3.79
N VAL A 7 -10.13 -31.36 3.60
CA VAL A 7 -9.29 -30.55 2.72
C VAL A 7 -7.98 -30.24 3.47
N GLU A 8 -6.88 -30.84 3.00
CA GLU A 8 -5.54 -30.57 3.52
C GLU A 8 -4.99 -29.28 2.90
N LEU A 9 -4.39 -28.42 3.73
CA LEU A 9 -3.68 -27.23 3.24
C LEU A 9 -2.43 -27.67 2.50
N VAL A 10 -2.48 -27.66 1.17
CA VAL A 10 -1.29 -27.86 0.33
C VAL A 10 -0.28 -26.77 0.66
N GLU A 11 0.93 -27.17 1.09
CA GLU A 11 2.04 -26.25 1.26
C GLU A 11 2.32 -25.56 -0.07
N TRP A 12 2.36 -24.23 -0.04
CA TRP A 12 2.53 -23.44 -1.25
C TRP A 12 3.94 -23.72 -1.81
N ASN A 13 4.01 -24.23 -3.04
CA ASN A 13 5.28 -24.41 -3.74
C ASN A 13 5.84 -23.02 -4.08
N ASP A 14 6.66 -22.47 -3.18
CA ASP A 14 7.21 -21.11 -3.24
C ASP A 14 7.93 -20.81 -4.56
N ASN A 15 8.42 -21.84 -5.25
CA ASN A 15 9.19 -21.71 -6.49
C ASN A 15 8.35 -21.47 -7.75
N GLU A 16 7.09 -21.91 -7.81
CA GLU A 16 6.25 -21.76 -9.02
C GLU A 16 5.29 -20.55 -8.93
N VAL A 17 4.77 -20.26 -7.73
CA VAL A 17 3.77 -19.19 -7.54
C VAL A 17 4.42 -17.80 -7.56
N SER A 18 5.68 -17.69 -7.13
CA SER A 18 6.41 -16.41 -7.10
C SER A 18 6.67 -15.82 -8.50
N LEU A 19 6.56 -16.61 -9.57
CA LEU A 19 6.79 -16.17 -10.95
C LEU A 19 5.54 -15.64 -11.65
N SER A 20 4.32 -15.99 -11.21
CA SER A 20 3.10 -15.68 -11.97
C SER A 20 2.31 -14.48 -11.45
N TYR A 21 2.38 -14.16 -10.15
CA TYR A 21 1.60 -13.07 -9.55
C TYR A 21 2.48 -11.87 -9.15
N SER A 22 2.92 -11.12 -10.16
CA SER A 22 3.56 -9.82 -9.94
C SER A 22 2.51 -8.78 -9.55
N ALA A 23 2.65 -8.17 -8.36
CA ALA A 23 1.83 -7.05 -7.94
C ALA A 23 1.87 -5.93 -8.99
N GLU A 24 0.75 -5.27 -9.26
CA GLU A 24 0.65 -4.23 -10.29
C GLU A 24 1.65 -3.07 -10.04
N ILE A 25 1.91 -2.75 -8.77
CA ILE A 25 2.90 -1.76 -8.37
C ILE A 25 4.31 -2.19 -8.78
N ALA A 26 4.64 -3.48 -8.69
CA ALA A 26 5.96 -3.99 -9.10
C ALA A 26 6.16 -3.84 -10.61
N LYS A 27 5.13 -4.14 -11.41
CA LYS A 27 5.14 -3.90 -12.87
C LYS A 27 5.32 -2.42 -13.20
N TRP A 28 4.62 -1.53 -12.48
CA TRP A 28 4.78 -0.08 -12.63
C TRP A 28 6.20 0.39 -12.29
N ARG A 29 6.82 -0.14 -11.22
CA ARG A 29 8.20 0.19 -10.83
C ARG A 29 9.22 -0.23 -11.88
N GLU A 30 9.06 -1.42 -12.47
CA GLU A 30 9.93 -1.89 -13.53
C GLU A 30 9.83 -0.99 -14.78
N LYS A 31 8.61 -0.59 -15.15
CA LYS A 31 8.37 0.34 -16.24
C LYS A 31 9.03 1.70 -15.99
N GLU A 32 8.85 2.28 -14.81
CA GLU A 32 9.48 3.55 -14.43
C GLU A 32 11.01 3.49 -14.43
N TYR A 33 11.59 2.36 -13.99
CA TYR A 33 13.03 2.12 -14.02
C TYR A 33 13.57 2.13 -15.46
N ARG A 34 12.91 1.40 -16.37
CA ARG A 34 13.32 1.29 -17.78
C ARG A 34 13.08 2.58 -18.58
N GLU A 35 11.93 3.24 -18.38
CA GLU A 35 11.52 4.38 -19.21
C GLU A 35 12.11 5.71 -18.74
N LYS A 36 12.19 5.93 -17.42
CA LYS A 36 12.67 7.21 -16.86
C LYS A 36 14.12 7.17 -16.40
N TRP A 37 14.80 6.03 -16.57
CA TRP A 37 16.21 5.83 -16.18
C TRP A 37 16.51 6.27 -14.74
N LEU A 38 15.54 6.05 -13.84
CA LEU A 38 15.68 6.37 -12.42
C LEU A 38 16.53 5.29 -11.74
N SER A 39 17.43 5.68 -10.83
CA SER A 39 18.19 4.72 -10.02
C SER A 39 17.27 3.78 -9.23
N GLU A 40 17.66 2.51 -9.08
CA GLU A 40 16.96 1.49 -8.27
C GLU A 40 16.65 1.99 -6.85
N PHE A 41 17.55 2.80 -6.29
CA PHE A 41 17.38 3.41 -4.97
C PHE A 41 16.11 4.27 -4.86
N ASN A 42 15.69 4.92 -5.97
CA ASN A 42 14.49 5.75 -6.00
C ASN A 42 13.23 4.96 -6.36
N THR A 43 13.34 3.84 -7.07
CA THR A 43 12.19 3.11 -7.62
C THR A 43 11.77 1.90 -6.79
N LYS A 44 12.69 1.28 -6.03
CA LYS A 44 12.46 0.00 -5.32
C LYS A 44 11.20 -0.02 -4.44
N TYR A 45 10.92 1.08 -3.75
CA TYR A 45 9.77 1.21 -2.85
C TYR A 45 8.81 2.33 -3.27
N ALA A 46 8.87 2.74 -4.54
CA ALA A 46 8.08 3.86 -5.03
C ALA A 46 6.60 3.50 -5.27
N PHE A 47 5.72 4.46 -5.11
CA PHE A 47 4.32 4.39 -5.53
C PHE A 47 4.06 5.36 -6.67
N PRO A 48 3.08 5.07 -7.54
CA PRO A 48 2.59 6.05 -8.49
C PRO A 48 2.09 7.29 -7.74
N ILE A 49 2.57 8.46 -8.16
CA ILE A 49 2.15 9.76 -7.63
C ILE A 49 1.67 10.59 -8.80
N SER A 50 0.43 11.05 -8.76
CA SER A 50 -0.10 12.06 -9.68
C SER A 50 -0.40 13.35 -8.92
N PHE A 51 -0.04 14.50 -9.51
CA PHE A 51 -0.40 15.80 -8.97
C PHE A 51 -1.57 16.34 -9.77
N PRO A 52 -2.72 16.63 -9.15
CA PRO A 52 -3.81 17.26 -9.86
C PRO A 52 -3.40 18.68 -10.29
N THR A 53 -3.94 19.13 -11.42
CA THR A 53 -3.74 20.48 -11.92
C THR A 53 -4.16 21.50 -10.87
N GLY A 54 -3.25 22.44 -10.53
CA GLY A 54 -3.50 23.47 -9.52
C GLY A 54 -3.07 23.11 -8.09
N PHE A 55 -2.48 21.93 -7.85
CA PHE A 55 -1.93 21.59 -6.53
C PHE A 55 -0.78 22.53 -6.13
N LYS A 56 -0.96 23.30 -5.06
CA LYS A 56 0.07 24.20 -4.52
C LYS A 56 1.16 23.40 -3.81
N ILE A 57 2.27 23.17 -4.49
CA ILE A 57 3.42 22.47 -3.92
C ILE A 57 4.18 23.44 -3.00
N LEU A 58 4.10 23.19 -1.69
CA LEU A 58 4.90 23.93 -0.71
C LEU A 58 6.40 23.62 -0.87
N PRO A 59 7.29 24.58 -0.59
CA PRO A 59 8.72 24.34 -0.55
C PRO A 59 9.05 23.23 0.47
N GLY A 60 9.98 22.34 0.11
CA GLY A 60 10.35 21.16 0.92
C GLY A 60 9.37 19.98 0.85
N TYR A 61 8.14 20.17 0.34
CA TYR A 61 7.18 19.07 0.22
C TYR A 61 7.62 18.01 -0.81
N LYS A 62 8.23 18.43 -1.92
CA LYS A 62 8.80 17.51 -2.92
C LYS A 62 9.90 16.63 -2.32
N GLU A 63 10.78 17.21 -1.52
CA GLU A 63 11.88 16.48 -0.89
C GLU A 63 11.39 15.49 0.17
N LYS A 64 10.47 15.93 1.05
CA LYS A 64 9.80 15.03 2.00
C LYS A 64 9.10 13.87 1.28
N SER A 65 8.38 14.16 0.21
CA SER A 65 7.72 13.15 -0.61
C SER A 65 8.72 12.18 -1.24
N ARG A 66 9.86 12.66 -1.76
CA ARG A 66 10.92 11.83 -2.34
C ARG A 66 11.61 10.96 -1.29
N ASN A 67 11.90 11.50 -0.12
CA ASN A 67 12.48 10.75 0.99
C ASN A 67 11.52 9.65 1.47
N TRP A 68 10.23 9.97 1.59
CA TRP A 68 9.20 8.98 1.92
C TRP A 68 9.08 7.86 0.86
N GLN A 69 9.17 8.20 -0.42
CA GLN A 69 9.16 7.20 -1.51
C GLN A 69 10.36 6.23 -1.46
N ARG A 70 11.48 6.63 -0.86
CA ARG A 70 12.67 5.77 -0.68
C ARG A 70 12.59 4.85 0.54
N LEU A 71 11.74 5.15 1.52
CA LEU A 71 11.65 4.36 2.74
C LEU A 71 11.33 2.89 2.42
N SER A 72 12.10 1.97 2.99
CA SER A 72 11.72 0.56 2.95
C SER A 72 10.46 0.34 3.78
N TYR A 73 9.62 -0.59 3.33
CA TYR A 73 8.48 -1.06 4.08
C TYR A 73 8.42 -2.58 3.95
N MET A 74 7.89 -3.23 4.98
CA MET A 74 7.61 -4.67 4.96
C MET A 74 6.46 -4.95 4.02
N LYS A 75 6.54 -6.01 3.21
CA LYS A 75 5.49 -6.27 2.22
C LYS A 75 4.14 -6.55 2.90
N PRO A 76 3.00 -6.26 2.23
CA PRO A 76 1.66 -6.47 2.78
C PRO A 76 1.44 -7.87 3.36
N TYR A 77 1.88 -8.90 2.66
CA TYR A 77 1.69 -10.32 3.03
C TYR A 77 2.78 -10.89 3.94
N GLU A 78 3.85 -10.14 4.23
CA GLU A 78 4.90 -10.63 5.12
C GLU A 78 4.42 -10.57 6.58
N LYS A 79 4.69 -11.65 7.34
CA LYS A 79 4.29 -11.78 8.76
C LYS A 79 4.99 -10.71 9.58
N MET A 80 4.20 -9.88 10.25
CA MET A 80 4.69 -8.80 11.08
C MET A 80 5.43 -9.39 12.29
N GLU A 81 6.76 -9.37 12.25
CA GLU A 81 7.52 -9.41 13.49
C GLU A 81 7.13 -8.16 14.27
N LYS A 82 6.93 -8.28 15.59
CA LYS A 82 6.61 -7.16 16.51
C LYS A 82 7.80 -6.21 16.66
N VAL A 83 8.42 -5.82 15.54
CA VAL A 83 9.51 -4.86 15.49
C VAL A 83 9.03 -3.59 16.14
N CYS A 84 9.77 -3.16 17.15
CA CYS A 84 9.33 -2.16 18.10
C CYS A 84 9.04 -0.81 17.40
N VAL A 85 7.90 -0.20 17.73
CA VAL A 85 7.51 1.19 17.38
C VAL A 85 8.52 2.25 17.87
N ARG A 86 9.59 1.84 18.56
CA ARG A 86 10.53 2.69 19.31
C ARG A 86 11.73 3.20 18.51
N THR A 87 11.94 2.78 17.26
CA THR A 87 13.07 3.25 16.44
C THR A 87 12.67 4.47 15.59
N CYS A 88 13.59 5.43 15.43
CA CYS A 88 13.43 6.62 14.60
C CYS A 88 12.97 6.23 13.18
N GLY A 89 11.82 6.74 12.73
CA GLY A 89 11.24 6.42 11.42
C GLY A 89 10.34 5.18 11.37
N GLY A 90 10.10 4.48 12.50
CA GLY A 90 9.19 3.34 12.56
C GLY A 90 7.76 3.70 12.11
N VAL A 91 7.25 4.86 12.54
CA VAL A 91 5.90 5.33 12.19
C VAL A 91 5.73 5.50 10.67
N GLU A 92 6.69 6.14 9.99
CA GLU A 92 6.59 6.35 8.54
C GLU A 92 6.65 5.05 7.74
N ARG A 93 7.38 4.03 8.25
CA ARG A 93 7.39 2.69 7.64
C ARG A 93 6.05 1.98 7.80
N TYR A 94 5.39 2.10 8.97
CA TYR A 94 4.04 1.57 9.17
C TYR A 94 3.01 2.30 8.32
N GLU A 95 3.11 3.62 8.23
CA GLU A 95 2.28 4.42 7.32
C GLU A 95 2.45 3.95 5.87
N LYS A 96 3.69 3.73 5.43
CA LYS A 96 3.99 3.26 4.08
C LYS A 96 3.47 1.84 3.81
N ARG A 97 3.60 0.93 4.77
CA ARG A 97 3.03 -0.42 4.67
C ARG A 97 1.50 -0.37 4.59
N ALA A 98 0.86 0.44 5.42
CA ALA A 98 -0.59 0.59 5.39
C ALA A 98 -1.09 1.10 4.03
N MET A 99 -0.35 2.01 3.38
CA MET A 99 -0.65 2.40 1.99
C MET A 99 -0.46 1.26 0.99
N ALA A 100 0.60 0.47 1.15
CA ALA A 100 0.82 -0.70 0.29
C ALA A 100 -0.35 -1.68 0.36
N ILE A 101 -0.79 -2.01 1.59
CA ILE A 101 -1.94 -2.89 1.83
C ILE A 101 -3.20 -2.31 1.19
N MET A 102 -3.48 -1.02 1.39
CA MET A 102 -4.64 -0.36 0.78
C MET A 102 -4.60 -0.38 -0.74
N HIS A 103 -3.43 -0.15 -1.34
CA HIS A 103 -3.28 -0.15 -2.79
C HIS A 103 -3.51 -1.53 -3.39
N GLU A 104 -3.01 -2.59 -2.74
CA GLU A 104 -3.26 -3.96 -3.18
C GLU A 104 -4.72 -4.36 -2.96
N LEU A 105 -5.31 -4.01 -1.81
CA LEU A 105 -6.72 -4.25 -1.54
C LEU A 105 -7.61 -3.60 -2.62
N LEU A 106 -7.33 -2.35 -3.00
CA LEU A 106 -8.10 -1.67 -4.04
C LEU A 106 -7.92 -2.34 -5.41
N ILE A 107 -6.73 -2.82 -5.76
CA ILE A 107 -6.53 -3.54 -7.02
C ILE A 107 -7.30 -4.87 -7.05
N LEU A 108 -7.40 -5.55 -5.91
CA LEU A 108 -8.15 -6.80 -5.77
C LEU A 108 -9.67 -6.60 -5.83
N MET A 109 -10.15 -5.37 -5.57
CA MET A 109 -11.57 -5.03 -5.62
C MET A 109 -12.00 -4.75 -7.07
N VAL A 110 -13.16 -5.29 -7.47
CA VAL A 110 -13.72 -5.14 -8.82
C VAL A 110 -13.88 -3.66 -9.22
N GLU A 111 -14.44 -2.86 -8.32
CA GLU A 111 -14.70 -1.43 -8.58
C GLU A 111 -13.49 -0.53 -8.26
N LYS A 112 -12.38 -1.10 -7.76
CA LYS A 112 -11.20 -0.37 -7.26
C LYS A 112 -11.54 0.75 -6.28
N MET A 113 -12.61 0.57 -5.51
CA MET A 113 -13.03 1.53 -4.49
C MET A 113 -13.46 0.84 -3.20
N VAL A 114 -13.26 1.52 -2.08
CA VAL A 114 -13.73 1.03 -0.77
C VAL A 114 -14.21 2.17 0.12
N LYS A 115 -15.24 1.88 0.92
CA LYS A 115 -15.69 2.79 2.00
C LYS A 115 -14.69 2.74 3.15
N LEU A 116 -14.24 3.90 3.61
CA LEU A 116 -13.26 4.02 4.70
C LEU A 116 -13.74 3.45 6.03
N GLU A 117 -15.05 3.48 6.26
CA GLU A 117 -15.65 2.90 7.46
C GLU A 117 -15.50 1.37 7.46
N ARG A 118 -15.69 0.74 6.29
CA ARG A 118 -15.52 -0.72 6.14
C ARG A 118 -14.06 -1.12 6.33
N SER A 119 -13.12 -0.40 5.71
CA SER A 119 -11.69 -0.72 5.87
C SER A 119 -11.18 -0.48 7.29
N ALA A 120 -11.80 0.43 8.05
CA ALA A 120 -11.46 0.64 9.45
C ALA A 120 -11.79 -0.56 10.35
N HIS A 121 -12.80 -1.37 10.01
CA HIS A 121 -13.12 -2.59 10.76
C HIS A 121 -12.05 -3.67 10.60
N PHE A 122 -11.51 -3.85 9.39
CA PHE A 122 -10.45 -4.83 9.09
C PHE A 122 -9.05 -4.36 9.49
N ARG A 123 -8.94 -3.21 10.14
CA ARG A 123 -7.65 -2.60 10.51
C ARG A 123 -6.80 -3.53 11.37
N LYS A 124 -7.41 -4.25 12.32
CA LYS A 124 -6.70 -5.20 13.19
C LYS A 124 -6.22 -6.43 12.41
N ASP A 125 -7.08 -6.97 11.56
CA ASP A 125 -6.80 -8.18 10.78
C ASP A 125 -5.69 -7.94 9.75
N LEU A 126 -5.65 -6.72 9.18
CA LEU A 126 -4.60 -6.28 8.26
C LEU A 126 -3.31 -5.82 8.96
N GLY A 127 -3.24 -5.84 10.30
CA GLY A 127 -2.08 -5.37 11.06
C GLY A 127 -1.78 -3.88 10.86
N ILE A 128 -2.81 -3.07 10.57
CA ILE A 128 -2.67 -1.64 10.32
C ILE A 128 -2.80 -0.90 11.65
N GLU A 129 -1.67 -0.50 12.23
CA GLU A 129 -1.69 0.25 13.50
C GLU A 129 -1.86 1.76 13.33
N VAL A 130 -2.00 2.26 12.10
CA VAL A 130 -2.15 3.70 11.79
C VAL A 130 -3.60 4.10 11.47
N ASN A 131 -3.96 5.35 11.74
CA ASN A 131 -5.29 5.87 11.39
C ASN A 131 -5.37 6.12 9.87
N LEU A 132 -6.14 5.28 9.17
CA LEU A 132 -6.29 5.33 7.71
C LEU A 132 -6.78 6.69 7.19
N ARG A 133 -7.74 7.33 7.87
CA ARG A 133 -8.25 8.64 7.42
C ARG A 133 -7.15 9.70 7.42
N LYS A 134 -6.37 9.75 8.51
CA LYS A 134 -5.23 10.67 8.64
C LYS A 134 -4.13 10.34 7.63
N LEU A 135 -3.89 9.05 7.38
CA LEU A 135 -2.90 8.57 6.43
C LEU A 135 -3.19 9.03 4.99
N LEU A 136 -4.43 8.86 4.55
CA LEU A 136 -4.86 9.21 3.19
C LEU A 136 -4.80 10.71 2.96
N LEU A 137 -5.23 11.51 3.95
CA LEU A 137 -5.15 12.97 3.89
C LEU A 137 -3.70 13.48 3.87
N LYS A 138 -2.76 12.75 4.47
CA LYS A 138 -1.33 13.09 4.45
C LYS A 138 -0.70 12.84 3.06
N HIS A 139 -1.25 11.91 2.27
CA HIS A 139 -0.75 11.54 0.95
C HIS A 139 -1.85 11.57 -0.12
N PRO A 140 -2.43 12.75 -0.42
CA PRO A 140 -3.58 12.90 -1.32
C PRO A 140 -3.27 12.65 -2.81
N LYS A 141 -2.03 12.28 -3.13
CA LYS A 141 -1.55 12.06 -4.51
C LYS A 141 -1.46 10.61 -4.92
N ILE A 142 -1.56 9.72 -3.93
CA ILE A 142 -1.48 8.27 -4.14
C ILE A 142 -2.90 7.73 -4.28
N PHE A 143 -3.81 8.21 -3.43
CA PHE A 143 -5.22 7.83 -3.43
C PHE A 143 -6.10 9.03 -3.69
N TYR A 144 -7.21 8.79 -4.39
CA TYR A 144 -8.26 9.77 -4.52
C TYR A 144 -9.31 9.51 -3.44
N VAL A 145 -9.60 10.53 -2.64
CA VAL A 145 -10.62 10.45 -1.59
C VAL A 145 -11.82 11.28 -2.00
N SER A 146 -12.96 10.63 -2.16
CA SER A 146 -14.24 11.31 -2.40
C SER A 146 -15.04 11.38 -1.10
N THR A 147 -15.56 12.56 -0.79
CA THR A 147 -16.44 12.77 0.36
C THR A 147 -17.85 13.05 -0.13
N ARG A 148 -18.79 12.13 0.11
CA ARG A 148 -20.21 12.32 -0.21
C ARG A 148 -21.02 12.23 1.08
N GLY A 149 -21.49 13.39 1.57
CA GLY A 149 -22.14 13.49 2.87
C GLY A 149 -21.20 13.05 4.00
N ASN A 150 -21.65 12.14 4.85
CA ASN A 150 -20.83 11.58 5.94
C ASN A 150 -19.95 10.38 5.51
N SER A 151 -20.10 9.91 4.27
CA SER A 151 -19.34 8.75 3.77
C SER A 151 -18.09 9.18 3.01
N HIS A 152 -16.96 8.59 3.38
CA HIS A 152 -15.69 8.76 2.67
C HIS A 152 -15.36 7.50 1.88
N MET A 153 -15.12 7.66 0.57
CA MET A 153 -14.71 6.60 -0.35
C MET A 153 -13.28 6.85 -0.81
N VAL A 154 -12.53 5.76 -1.01
CA VAL A 154 -11.14 5.78 -1.47
C VAL A 154 -11.06 5.00 -2.76
N PHE A 155 -10.35 5.57 -3.72
CA PHE A 155 -10.06 5.06 -5.05
C PHE A 155 -8.54 5.03 -5.26
#